data_AF-A0A3P7MQS8-F1
#
_entry.id   AF-A0A3P7MQS8-F1
#
_cell.length_a   1.000
_cell.length_b   1.000
_cell.length_c   1.000
_cell.angle_alpha   90.00
_cell.angle_beta   90.00
_cell.angle_gamma   90.00
#
_symmetry.space_group_name_H-M   'P 1'
#
loop_
_entity.id
_entity.type
_entity.pdbx_description
1 polymer ?
#
loop_
_entity_poly.entity_id
_entity_poly.type
_entity_poly.pdbx_seq_one_letter_code
_entity_poly.pdbx_strand_id
1 'polypeptide(L)'
;MERITKPCFLQLETGGCWSPTRPSVFFVLRADGTLESWDLLDKTHEPALMQNVSASALTSIAIKVEGKKQLMAVGDMHGALRVLIVSFKRTKL
;
A
#
# COMPACT_ATOMS: atom_id res chain seq x y z
N MET A 1 -11.88 -16.44 -24.79
CA MET A 1 -11.46 -15.31 -23.93
C MET A 1 -10.59 -15.89 -22.83
N GLU A 2 -9.28 -15.77 -23.00
CA GLU A 2 -8.30 -16.34 -22.09
C GLU A 2 -8.32 -15.52 -20.79
N ARG A 3 -8.80 -16.12 -19.69
CA ARG A 3 -8.62 -15.53 -18.37
C ARG A 3 -7.14 -15.65 -18.06
N ILE A 4 -6.40 -14.55 -18.21
CA ILE A 4 -5.04 -14.45 -17.69
C ILE A 4 -5.17 -14.54 -16.16
N THR A 5 -5.08 -15.76 -15.62
CA THR A 5 -4.93 -15.98 -14.19
C THR A 5 -3.58 -15.40 -13.80
N LYS A 6 -3.60 -14.28 -13.05
CA LYS A 6 -2.39 -13.72 -12.45
C LYS A 6 -1.69 -14.85 -11.67
N PRO A 7 -0.38 -15.07 -11.84
CA PRO A 7 0.34 -16.09 -11.09
C PRO A 7 0.11 -15.91 -9.59
N CYS A 8 -0.26 -16.98 -8.88
CA CYS A 8 -0.62 -16.95 -7.46
C CYS A 8 0.46 -16.29 -6.58
N PHE A 9 1.74 -16.49 -6.93
CA PHE A 9 2.90 -15.93 -6.23
C PHE A 9 3.04 -14.40 -6.35
N LEU A 10 2.43 -13.77 -7.36
CA LEU A 10 2.42 -12.31 -7.49
C LEU A 10 1.46 -11.65 -6.47
N GLN A 11 0.56 -12.42 -5.87
CA GLN A 11 -0.37 -11.90 -4.86
C GLN A 11 0.16 -11.99 -3.43
N LEU A 12 1.35 -12.56 -3.22
CA LEU A 12 1.94 -12.74 -1.90
C LEU A 12 2.13 -11.39 -1.19
N GLU A 13 1.58 -11.28 0.02
CA GLU A 13 1.81 -10.13 0.88
C GLU A 13 3.19 -10.24 1.53
N THR A 14 4.04 -9.25 1.29
CA THR A 14 5.44 -9.24 1.77
C THR A 14 5.61 -8.43 3.07
N GLY A 15 4.59 -7.66 3.46
CA GLY A 15 4.62 -6.85 4.67
C GLY A 15 3.49 -5.83 4.70
N GLY A 16 3.50 -4.95 5.70
CA GLY A 16 2.50 -3.91 5.84
C GLY A 16 2.69 -3.05 7.09
N CYS A 17 1.91 -1.98 7.20
CA CYS A 17 1.89 -1.14 8.38
C CYS A 17 0.56 -0.41 8.55
N TRP A 18 0.25 -0.04 9.80
CA TRP A 18 -0.94 0.77 10.11
C TRP A 18 -0.68 2.25 9.83
N SER A 19 -1.72 2.97 9.44
CA SER A 19 -1.66 4.42 9.38
C SER A 19 -1.55 5.00 10.79
N PRO A 20 -0.53 5.84 11.09
CA PRO A 20 -0.38 6.47 12.39
C PRO A 20 -1.43 7.55 12.67
N THR A 21 -2.20 7.98 11.65
CA THR A 21 -3.16 9.08 11.76
C THR A 21 -4.62 8.62 11.70
N ARG A 22 -4.89 7.38 11.25
CA ARG A 22 -6.24 6.83 11.07
C ARG A 22 -6.27 5.34 11.40
N PRO A 23 -6.86 4.93 12.54
CA PRO A 23 -6.89 3.53 12.97
C PRO A 23 -7.60 2.56 12.01
N SER A 24 -8.50 3.04 11.15
CA SER A 24 -9.19 2.20 10.16
C SER A 24 -8.35 1.89 8.93
N VAL A 25 -7.20 2.57 8.77
CA VAL A 25 -6.38 2.50 7.56
C VAL A 25 -5.09 1.73 7.81
N PHE A 26 -4.81 0.78 6.93
CA PHE A 26 -3.52 0.08 6.87
C PHE A 26 -3.06 -0.11 5.43
N PHE A 27 -1.77 -0.42 5.29
CA PHE A 27 -1.10 -0.58 4.01
C PHE A 27 -0.48 -1.97 3.91
N VAL A 28 -0.57 -2.58 2.74
CA VAL A 28 -0.02 -3.91 2.45
C VAL A 28 0.92 -3.83 1.25
N LEU A 29 2.07 -4.46 1.38
CA LEU A 29 3.07 -4.61 0.33
C LEU A 29 2.88 -5.94 -0.40
N ARG A 30 3.05 -5.94 -1.73
CA ARG A 30 2.97 -7.15 -2.55
C ARG A 30 4.28 -7.48 -3.26
N ALA A 31 4.44 -8.77 -3.53
CA ALA A 31 5.54 -9.30 -4.34
C ALA A 31 5.52 -8.84 -5.81
N ASP A 32 4.38 -8.37 -6.32
CA ASP A 32 4.25 -7.84 -7.68
C ASP A 32 4.58 -6.34 -7.81
N GLY A 33 5.05 -5.71 -6.73
CA GLY A 33 5.37 -4.28 -6.74
C GLY A 33 4.18 -3.36 -6.44
N THR A 34 3.02 -3.92 -6.10
CA THR A 34 1.82 -3.16 -5.74
C THR A 34 1.77 -2.85 -4.24
N LEU A 35 1.42 -1.61 -3.91
CA LEU A 35 1.03 -1.16 -2.59
C LEU A 35 -0.50 -1.08 -2.53
N GLU A 36 -1.10 -1.77 -1.55
CA GLU A 36 -2.53 -1.67 -1.28
C GLU A 36 -2.78 -0.78 -0.07
N SER A 37 -3.80 0.07 -0.17
CA SER A 37 -4.34 0.82 0.97
C SER A 37 -5.71 0.30 1.29
N TRP A 38 -5.95 -0.02 2.55
CA TRP A 38 -7.20 -0.56 3.07
C TRP A 38 -7.83 0.47 4.01
N ASP A 39 -9.16 0.63 3.95
CA ASP A 39 -9.91 1.41 4.94
C ASP A 39 -11.12 0.60 5.40
N LEU A 40 -11.01 0.03 6.60
CA LEU A 40 -12.01 -0.89 7.16
C LEU A 40 -13.38 -0.22 7.42
N LEU A 41 -13.42 1.11 7.48
CA LEU A 41 -14.68 1.85 7.62
C LEU A 41 -15.38 2.10 6.28
N ASP A 42 -14.66 1.95 5.16
CA ASP A 42 -15.24 2.04 3.82
C ASP A 42 -15.60 0.65 3.30
N LYS A 43 -14.59 -0.23 3.18
CA LYS A 43 -14.75 -1.60 2.67
C LYS A 43 -13.80 -2.54 3.37
N THR A 44 -14.32 -3.71 3.76
CA THR A 44 -13.55 -4.74 4.45
C THR A 44 -13.08 -5.88 3.54
N HIS A 45 -13.67 -6.03 2.35
CA HIS A 45 -13.46 -7.18 1.46
C HIS A 45 -12.59 -6.85 0.24
N GLU A 46 -12.26 -5.58 0.00
CA GLU A 46 -11.39 -5.15 -1.08
C GLU A 46 -10.57 -3.92 -0.66
N PRO A 47 -9.35 -3.74 -1.19
CA PRO A 47 -8.54 -2.56 -0.90
C PRO A 47 -9.22 -1.30 -1.44
N ALA A 48 -9.14 -0.22 -0.67
CA ALA A 48 -9.63 1.10 -1.09
C ALA A 48 -8.80 1.70 -2.24
N LEU A 49 -7.51 1.36 -2.30
CA LEU A 49 -6.61 1.77 -3.38
C LEU A 49 -5.56 0.70 -3.64
N MET A 50 -5.24 0.49 -4.92
CA MET A 50 -4.07 -0.28 -5.35
C MET A 50 -3.18 0.60 -6.21
N GLN A 51 -1.91 0.73 -5.83
CA GLN A 51 -0.94 1.54 -6.55
C GLN A 51 0.26 0.69 -6.95
N ASN A 52 0.58 0.65 -8.24
CA ASN A 52 1.81 0.02 -8.71
C ASN A 52 3.00 0.97 -8.45
N VAL A 53 3.90 0.56 -7.56
CA VAL A 53 5.01 1.39 -7.07
C VAL A 53 6.33 0.98 -7.71
N SER A 54 6.56 -0.32 -7.91
CA SER A 54 7.76 -0.87 -8.55
C SER A 54 7.40 -2.04 -9.48
N ALA A 55 8.31 -2.42 -10.37
CA ALA A 55 8.16 -3.63 -11.18
C ALA A 55 8.62 -4.91 -10.44
N SER A 56 9.14 -4.75 -9.22
CA SER A 56 9.71 -5.82 -8.41
C SER A 56 9.09 -5.84 -7.01
N ALA A 57 9.28 -6.95 -6.29
CA ALA A 57 8.69 -7.16 -4.97
C ALA A 57 9.02 -6.02 -4.00
N LEU A 58 7.99 -5.48 -3.35
CA LEU A 58 8.16 -4.51 -2.27
C LEU A 58 8.60 -5.26 -1.01
N THR A 59 9.53 -4.71 -0.26
CA THR A 59 10.19 -5.40 0.87
C THR A 59 10.14 -4.62 2.17
N SER A 60 9.94 -3.31 2.12
CA SER A 60 9.92 -2.47 3.31
C SER A 60 8.99 -1.27 3.15
N ILE A 61 8.41 -0.84 4.27
CA ILE A 61 7.56 0.33 4.34
C ILE A 61 7.82 1.08 5.65
N ALA A 62 7.88 2.40 5.58
CA ALA A 62 7.97 3.27 6.75
C ALA A 62 7.12 4.51 6.53
N ILE A 63 6.46 4.98 7.59
CA ILE A 63 5.61 6.16 7.53
C ILE A 63 6.14 7.22 8.49
N LYS A 64 6.22 8.46 8.00
CA LYS A 64 6.55 9.64 8.80
C LYS A 64 5.45 10.69 8.62
N VAL A 65 4.96 11.22 9.74
CA VAL A 65 4.02 12.33 9.74
C VAL A 65 4.82 13.62 9.96
N GLU A 66 4.61 14.60 9.07
CA GLU A 66 5.28 15.90 9.13
C GLU A 66 4.24 17.02 8.97
N GLY A 67 3.84 17.58 10.11
CA GLY A 67 2.75 18.55 10.18
C GLY A 67 1.43 17.94 9.69
N LYS A 68 0.88 18.49 8.59
CA LYS A 68 -0.35 18.00 7.96
C LYS A 68 -0.11 16.96 6.85
N LYS A 69 1.15 16.65 6.54
CA LYS A 69 1.52 15.70 5.48
C LYS A 69 1.87 14.35 6.11
N GLN A 70 1.46 13.27 5.45
CA GLN A 70 1.93 11.94 5.75
C GLN A 70 2.79 11.46 4.59
N LEU A 71 4.06 11.19 4.88
CA LEU A 71 5.03 10.67 3.93
C LEU A 71 5.19 9.17 4.17
N MET A 72 5.23 8.41 3.10
CA MET A 72 5.45 6.97 3.13
C MET A 72 6.66 6.66 2.27
N ALA A 73 7.62 5.95 2.82
CA ALA A 73 8.76 5.41 2.10
C ALA A 73 8.54 3.91 1.86
N VAL A 74 8.77 3.45 0.64
CA VAL A 74 8.59 2.06 0.21
C VAL A 74 9.86 1.61 -0.51
N GLY A 75 10.45 0.51 -0.04
CA GLY A 75 11.61 -0.11 -0.65
C GLY A 75 11.26 -1.38 -1.44
N ASP A 76 12.02 -1.69 -2.49
CA ASP A 76 11.89 -2.93 -3.25
C ASP A 76 13.11 -3.86 -3.11
N MET A 77 13.01 -5.06 -3.69
CA MET A 77 14.04 -6.09 -3.60
C MET A 77 15.36 -5.76 -4.33
N HIS A 78 15.37 -4.75 -5.21
CA HIS A 78 16.60 -4.28 -5.86
C HIS A 78 17.24 -3.10 -5.12
N GLY A 79 16.70 -2.74 -3.95
CA GLY A 79 17.20 -1.64 -3.14
C GLY A 79 16.74 -0.26 -3.62
N ALA A 80 15.76 -0.17 -4.52
CA ALA A 80 15.19 1.11 -4.88
C ALA A 80 14.23 1.58 -3.77
N LEU A 81 14.36 2.86 -3.38
CA LEU A 81 13.49 3.51 -2.40
C LEU A 81 12.62 4.55 -3.11
N ARG A 82 11.32 4.52 -2.86
CA ARG A 82 10.34 5.48 -3.39
C ARG A 82 9.59 6.13 -2.24
N VAL A 83 9.41 7.46 -2.32
CA VAL A 83 8.67 8.24 -1.31
C VAL A 83 7.36 8.74 -1.90
N LEU A 84 6.26 8.46 -1.22
CA LEU A 84 4.89 8.77 -1.59
C LEU A 84 4.30 9.76 -0.58
N ILE A 85 3.47 10.68 -1.05
CA ILE A 85 2.66 11.55 -0.18
C ILE A 85 1.27 10.93 -0.07
N VAL A 86 0.88 10.55 1.13
CA VAL A 86 -0.45 10.00 1.39
C VAL A 86 -1.42 11.15 1.62
N SER A 87 -2.41 11.28 0.73
CA SER A 87 -3.47 12.27 0.83
C SER A 87 -4.75 11.59 1.29
N PHE A 88 -5.23 11.91 2.50
CA PHE A 88 -6.48 11.36 2.99
C PHE A 88 -7.66 12.25 2.60
N LYS A 89 -8.70 11.65 2.02
CA LYS A 89 -10.01 12.30 1.98
C LYS A 89 -10.63 12.18 3.37
N ARG A 90 -11.00 13.31 3.97
CA ARG A 90 -11.95 13.30 5.10
C ARG A 90 -13.32 13.09 4.49
N THR A 91 -13.79 11.84 4.45
CA THR A 91 -15.22 11.59 4.41
C THR A 91 -15.81 12.23 5.66
N LYS A 92 -16.69 13.21 5.48
CA LYS A 92 -17.44 13.81 6.59
C LYS A 92 -18.40 12.74 7.11
N LEU A 93 -18.38 12.52 8.43
CA LEU A 93 -19.54 12.00 9.14
C LEU A 93 -20.65 13.06 9.10
#